data_AF-A0A972X6W6-F1
#
_entry.id   AF-A0A972X6W6-F1
#
_cell.length_a   1.000
_cell.length_b   1.000
_cell.length_c   1.000
_cell.angle_alpha   90.00
_cell.angle_beta   90.00
_cell.angle_gamma   90.00
#
_symmetry.space_group_name_H-M   'P 1'
#
loop_
_entity.id
_entity.type
_entity.pdbx_description
1 polymer ?
#
loop_
_entity_poly.entity_id
_entity_poly.type
_entity_poly.pdbx_seq_one_letter_code
_entity_poly.pdbx_strand_id
1 'polypeptide(L)'
;MRNVFRAVANHHRALALLVATMAGAYMTAPAKAQGLRGLIGDLARESAKIADDVPVRSIHDIVEEAGRSRAIRDTIEAEMRVGRELPQAARRSEAVLNLIRKSASIDPVTLRRIGELDGPAQDAALAITRGGSEIAIAVPDLAARSRMVAAGGPELLAAVGAREAKTAKEVALEAYRVQQAIEAGKVVSTTGKAVTVADFGRAVARHGDATIRFWDTYVKPHWGKWLAGGAITAYLVDPQSFQDAAGNLTEAGFRSLTVLVGDVTAAAIRGVGQGGGDAAHSVWNAIFDTFFTGPNRFYSIVGVLFIGMALILRFRRVRHWAGRPFRWLDQAPSDTDLNPPKP
;
A
#
# COMPACT_ATOMS: atom_id res chain seq x y z
N MET A 1 32.82 -22.42 -13.58
CA MET A 1 31.46 -22.21 -13.00
C MET A 1 31.10 -23.11 -11.81
N ARG A 2 31.68 -24.32 -11.62
CA ARG A 2 31.37 -25.19 -10.46
C ARG A 2 31.87 -24.69 -9.09
N ASN A 3 32.88 -23.82 -9.04
CA ASN A 3 33.44 -23.32 -7.78
C ASN A 3 32.68 -22.14 -7.17
N VAL A 4 31.91 -21.39 -7.97
CA VAL A 4 31.08 -20.27 -7.48
C VAL A 4 29.82 -20.79 -6.76
N PHE A 5 29.27 -21.93 -7.18
CA PHE A 5 28.11 -22.55 -6.53
C PHE A 5 28.42 -23.17 -5.15
N ARG A 6 29.66 -23.61 -4.88
CA ARG A 6 30.05 -24.12 -3.56
C ARG A 6 30.27 -23.01 -2.52
N ALA A 7 30.70 -21.82 -2.95
CA ALA A 7 30.85 -20.67 -2.06
C ALA A 7 29.49 -20.13 -1.56
N VAL A 8 28.46 -20.15 -2.42
CA VAL A 8 27.10 -19.74 -2.05
C VAL A 8 26.43 -20.78 -1.13
N ALA A 9 26.63 -22.07 -1.37
CA ALA A 9 26.06 -23.13 -0.53
C ALA A 9 26.62 -23.18 0.91
N ASN A 10 27.88 -22.80 1.12
CA ASN A 10 28.49 -22.77 2.45
C ASN A 10 28.12 -21.51 3.27
N HIS A 11 27.75 -20.40 2.61
CA HIS A 11 27.22 -19.20 3.30
C HIS A 11 25.79 -19.41 3.84
N HIS A 12 24.95 -20.20 3.16
CA HIS A 12 23.60 -20.49 3.65
C HIS A 12 23.56 -21.41 4.88
N ARG A 13 24.56 -22.30 5.05
CA ARG A 13 24.66 -23.18 6.23
C ARG A 13 25.19 -22.45 7.47
N ALA A 14 26.09 -21.48 7.30
CA ALA A 14 26.59 -20.64 8.39
C ALA A 14 25.52 -19.66 8.91
N LEU A 15 24.68 -19.10 8.02
CA LEU A 15 23.55 -18.24 8.39
C LEU A 15 22.40 -19.01 9.07
N ALA A 16 22.15 -20.26 8.67
CA ALA A 16 21.16 -21.11 9.34
C ALA A 16 21.59 -21.51 10.77
N LEU A 17 22.89 -21.73 11.02
CA LEU A 17 23.41 -22.05 12.36
C LEU A 17 23.42 -20.84 13.32
N LEU A 18 23.52 -19.63 12.79
CA LEU A 18 23.48 -18.37 13.57
C LEU A 18 22.02 -17.97 13.92
N VAL A 19 21.06 -18.35 13.06
CA VAL A 19 19.62 -18.22 13.34
C VAL A 19 19.15 -19.25 14.37
N ALA A 20 19.71 -20.47 14.36
CA ALA A 20 19.37 -21.51 15.35
C ALA A 20 19.92 -21.19 16.76
N THR A 21 21.09 -20.54 16.87
CA THR A 21 21.66 -20.13 18.16
C THR A 21 21.01 -18.87 18.73
N MET A 22 20.52 -17.94 17.89
CA MET A 22 19.73 -16.80 18.36
C MET A 22 18.30 -17.19 18.79
N ALA A 23 17.69 -18.20 18.18
CA ALA A 23 16.38 -18.69 18.63
C ALA A 23 16.44 -19.42 19.99
N GLY A 24 17.56 -20.07 20.31
CA GLY A 24 17.76 -20.77 21.59
C GLY A 24 17.98 -19.84 22.80
N ALA A 25 18.45 -18.62 22.59
CA ALA A 25 18.70 -17.65 23.67
C ALA A 25 17.44 -16.87 24.13
N TYR A 26 16.33 -16.96 23.39
CA TYR A 26 15.10 -16.21 23.68
C TYR A 26 14.11 -16.93 24.61
N MET A 27 14.40 -18.16 25.05
CA MET A 27 13.43 -18.96 25.83
C MET A 27 13.56 -18.86 27.36
N THR A 28 14.45 -18.03 27.93
CA THR A 28 14.74 -18.09 29.40
C THR A 28 14.60 -16.76 30.17
N ALA A 29 13.67 -15.85 29.85
CA ALA A 29 13.40 -14.71 30.73
C ALA A 29 11.97 -14.15 30.66
N PRO A 30 10.96 -14.81 31.28
CA PRO A 30 9.58 -14.30 31.31
C PRO A 30 9.46 -12.92 31.98
N ALA A 31 10.29 -12.60 32.97
CA ALA A 31 10.26 -11.32 33.68
C ALA A 31 10.76 -10.13 32.83
N LYS A 32 11.83 -10.31 32.03
CA LYS A 32 12.32 -9.26 31.13
C LYS A 32 11.36 -9.00 29.97
N ALA A 33 10.70 -10.06 29.49
CA ALA A 33 9.68 -9.93 28.44
C ALA A 33 8.47 -9.11 28.88
N GLN A 34 8.05 -9.20 30.16
CA GLN A 34 6.96 -8.37 30.69
C GLN A 34 7.34 -6.88 30.80
N GLY A 35 8.55 -6.56 31.25
CA GLY A 35 9.03 -5.17 31.30
C GLY A 35 9.09 -4.50 29.93
N LEU A 36 9.56 -5.23 28.92
CA LEU A 36 9.61 -4.73 27.53
C LEU A 36 8.22 -4.45 26.95
N ARG A 37 7.20 -5.24 27.34
CA ARG A 37 5.81 -5.06 26.88
C ARG A 37 5.22 -3.74 27.38
N GLY A 38 5.39 -3.43 28.66
CA GLY A 38 4.93 -2.15 29.21
C GLY A 38 5.62 -1.00 28.48
N LEU A 39 6.95 -1.06 28.38
CA LEU A 39 7.74 0.00 27.77
C LEU A 39 7.34 0.29 26.31
N ILE A 40 7.22 -0.72 25.44
CA ILE A 40 6.89 -0.47 24.03
C ILE A 40 5.45 0.04 23.87
N GLY A 41 4.52 -0.41 24.71
CA GLY A 41 3.14 0.10 24.71
C GLY A 41 3.09 1.57 25.11
N ASP A 42 3.79 1.92 26.19
CA ASP A 42 3.91 3.29 26.69
C ASP A 42 4.59 4.19 25.64
N LEU A 43 5.68 3.71 25.03
CA LEU A 43 6.38 4.40 23.94
C LEU A 43 5.49 4.69 22.74
N ALA A 44 4.75 3.68 22.27
CA ALA A 44 3.83 3.82 21.15
C ALA A 44 2.75 4.87 21.47
N ARG A 45 2.23 4.87 22.70
CA ARG A 45 1.20 5.81 23.14
C ARG A 45 1.70 7.23 23.26
N GLU A 46 2.81 7.40 23.98
CA GLU A 46 3.45 8.68 24.23
C GLU A 46 3.87 9.34 22.91
N SER A 47 4.54 8.59 22.04
CA SER A 47 5.04 9.11 20.76
C SER A 47 3.93 9.42 19.76
N ALA A 48 2.89 8.57 19.67
CA ALA A 48 1.74 8.83 18.80
C ALA A 48 0.76 9.86 19.37
N LYS A 49 0.98 10.34 20.59
CA LYS A 49 0.10 11.24 21.33
C LYS A 49 -1.33 10.72 21.33
N ILE A 50 -1.49 9.46 21.77
CA ILE A 50 -2.79 8.78 21.91
C ILE A 50 -3.12 8.56 23.40
N ALA A 51 -4.39 8.30 23.71
CA ALA A 51 -4.84 8.11 25.09
C ALA A 51 -4.36 6.77 25.68
N ASP A 52 -4.23 6.73 27.01
CA ASP A 52 -3.70 5.57 27.76
C ASP A 52 -4.61 4.33 27.71
N ASP A 53 -5.90 4.53 27.44
CA ASP A 53 -6.92 3.48 27.35
C ASP A 53 -6.92 2.74 26.01
N VAL A 54 -6.17 3.23 25.01
CA VAL A 54 -6.10 2.59 23.70
C VAL A 54 -5.37 1.24 23.81
N PRO A 55 -6.04 0.12 23.48
CA PRO A 55 -5.41 -1.19 23.52
C PRO A 55 -4.46 -1.32 22.32
N VAL A 56 -3.16 -1.41 22.60
CA VAL A 56 -2.15 -1.77 21.60
C VAL A 56 -2.01 -3.29 21.62
N ARG A 57 -2.07 -3.93 20.44
CA ARG A 57 -1.93 -5.39 20.32
C ARG A 57 -0.66 -5.91 21.02
N SER A 58 -0.74 -7.15 21.50
CA SER A 58 0.26 -7.74 22.39
C SER A 58 1.65 -7.80 21.73
N ILE A 59 2.62 -7.10 22.32
CA ILE A 59 4.00 -6.99 21.83
C ILE A 59 4.72 -8.34 21.72
N HIS A 60 4.22 -9.41 22.35
CA HIS A 60 4.84 -10.73 22.20
C HIS A 60 4.76 -11.23 20.77
N ASP A 61 3.61 -11.06 20.12
CA ASP A 61 3.41 -11.40 18.71
C ASP A 61 4.40 -10.62 17.85
N ILE A 62 4.68 -9.37 18.22
CA ILE A 62 5.54 -8.46 17.48
C ILE A 62 7.03 -8.69 17.72
N VAL A 63 7.50 -8.96 18.93
CA VAL A 63 8.92 -9.28 19.14
C VAL A 63 9.24 -10.62 18.51
N GLU A 64 8.30 -11.58 18.57
CA GLU A 64 8.43 -12.85 17.88
C GLU A 64 8.36 -12.68 16.35
N GLU A 65 7.51 -11.79 15.82
CA GLU A 65 7.35 -11.55 14.38
C GLU A 65 8.42 -10.61 13.81
N ALA A 66 8.82 -9.53 14.51
CA ALA A 66 9.94 -8.64 14.18
C ALA A 66 11.29 -9.34 14.38
N GLY A 67 11.40 -10.19 15.40
CA GLY A 67 12.52 -11.12 15.56
C GLY A 67 12.62 -12.09 14.38
N ARG A 68 11.49 -12.51 13.79
CA ARG A 68 11.45 -13.35 12.58
C ARG A 68 11.51 -12.54 11.26
N SER A 69 11.20 -11.26 11.29
CA SER A 69 11.09 -10.40 10.11
C SER A 69 12.47 -9.95 9.65
N ARG A 70 13.00 -10.65 8.64
CA ARG A 70 14.26 -10.28 7.97
C ARG A 70 14.24 -8.83 7.48
N ALA A 71 13.10 -8.35 7.00
CA ALA A 71 13.03 -7.04 6.37
C ALA A 71 13.17 -5.85 7.34
N ILE A 72 12.69 -5.98 8.58
CA ILE A 72 12.94 -4.96 9.62
C ILE A 72 14.44 -4.91 9.93
N ARG A 73 15.08 -6.08 10.09
CA ARG A 73 16.54 -6.17 10.29
C ARG A 73 17.31 -5.60 9.11
N ASP A 74 16.95 -5.98 7.89
CA ASP A 74 17.62 -5.56 6.66
C ASP A 74 17.51 -4.04 6.44
N THR A 75 16.37 -3.43 6.79
CA THR A 75 16.15 -1.98 6.67
C THR A 75 16.99 -1.20 7.70
N ILE A 76 17.01 -1.66 8.95
CA ILE A 76 17.85 -1.08 10.01
C ILE A 76 19.33 -1.26 9.64
N GLU A 77 19.72 -2.42 9.13
CA GLU A 77 21.09 -2.69 8.69
C GLU A 77 21.49 -1.85 7.47
N ALA A 78 20.56 -1.57 6.55
CA ALA A 78 20.79 -0.71 5.39
C ALA A 78 21.04 0.75 5.80
N GLU A 79 20.24 1.33 6.71
CA GLU A 79 20.51 2.68 7.24
C GLU A 79 21.86 2.75 7.97
N MET A 80 22.22 1.70 8.71
CA MET A 80 23.52 1.62 9.40
C MET A 80 24.73 1.51 8.45
N ARG A 81 24.55 1.04 7.21
CA ARG A 81 25.63 0.89 6.21
C ARG A 81 25.99 2.19 5.48
N VAL A 82 25.14 3.22 5.49
CA VAL A 82 25.37 4.49 4.76
C VAL A 82 26.52 5.31 5.35
N GLY A 83 26.89 5.08 6.60
CA GLY A 83 28.15 5.57 7.14
C GLY A 83 29.30 4.59 6.84
N ARG A 84 30.32 5.02 6.09
CA ARG A 84 31.67 4.40 6.05
C ARG A 84 32.65 5.47 6.55
N GLU A 85 33.03 5.53 7.83
CA GLU A 85 34.40 5.20 8.31
C GLU A 85 34.60 5.13 9.87
N LEU A 86 33.57 5.25 10.72
CA LEU A 86 33.67 5.10 12.19
C LEU A 86 33.42 3.66 12.73
N PRO A 87 33.90 3.32 13.95
CA PRO A 87 33.52 2.07 14.62
C PRO A 87 32.00 1.91 14.73
N GLN A 88 31.47 0.74 14.34
CA GLN A 88 30.03 0.49 14.16
C GLN A 88 29.19 0.79 15.41
N ALA A 89 29.76 0.59 16.60
CA ALA A 89 29.11 0.87 17.87
C ALA A 89 28.98 2.38 18.17
N ALA A 90 30.02 3.17 17.91
CA ALA A 90 29.99 4.62 18.14
C ALA A 90 28.97 5.32 17.23
N ARG A 91 28.83 4.85 15.99
CA ARG A 91 27.82 5.36 15.04
C ARG A 91 26.41 5.03 15.41
N ARG A 92 26.15 3.80 15.89
CA ARG A 92 24.82 3.45 16.40
C ARG A 92 24.44 4.38 17.54
N SER A 93 25.32 4.56 18.52
CA SER A 93 25.04 5.46 19.63
C SER A 93 24.79 6.90 19.17
N GLU A 94 25.59 7.44 18.25
CA GLU A 94 25.40 8.82 17.77
C GLU A 94 24.15 8.99 16.89
N ALA A 95 23.84 8.01 16.02
CA ALA A 95 22.62 8.01 15.21
C ALA A 95 21.37 7.87 16.09
N VAL A 96 21.41 6.98 17.09
CA VAL A 96 20.37 6.83 18.11
C VAL A 96 20.20 8.14 18.87
N LEU A 97 21.29 8.75 19.36
CA LEU A 97 21.23 10.04 20.05
C LEU A 97 20.69 11.19 19.18
N ASN A 98 21.03 11.22 17.89
CA ASN A 98 20.50 12.21 16.96
C ASN A 98 19.02 11.99 16.66
N LEU A 99 18.59 10.73 16.50
CA LEU A 99 17.18 10.38 16.34
C LEU A 99 16.39 10.77 17.59
N ILE A 100 16.94 10.46 18.77
CA ILE A 100 16.41 10.85 20.08
C ILE A 100 16.27 12.38 20.21
N ARG A 101 17.28 13.15 19.79
CA ARG A 101 17.22 14.62 19.81
C ARG A 101 16.17 15.19 18.87
N LYS A 102 15.97 14.57 17.70
CA LYS A 102 14.97 15.00 16.72
C LYS A 102 13.55 14.70 17.17
N SER A 103 13.35 13.65 17.95
CA SER A 103 12.09 13.33 18.61
C SER A 103 11.90 14.15 19.89
N ALA A 104 11.91 15.48 19.77
CA ALA A 104 11.85 16.45 20.88
C ALA A 104 10.60 16.35 21.78
N SER A 105 9.68 15.43 21.50
CA SER A 105 8.44 15.23 22.25
C SER A 105 8.46 14.01 23.18
N ILE A 106 9.55 13.25 23.27
CA ILE A 106 9.63 12.08 24.17
C ILE A 106 10.21 12.51 25.51
N ASP A 107 9.63 12.00 26.59
CA ASP A 107 10.11 12.19 27.95
C ASP A 107 11.56 11.67 28.12
N PRO A 108 12.45 12.44 28.78
CA PRO A 108 13.83 12.02 29.01
C PRO A 108 13.98 10.71 29.79
N VAL A 109 13.02 10.31 30.63
CA VAL A 109 13.06 9.02 31.35
C VAL A 109 12.84 7.88 30.37
N THR A 110 11.83 8.04 29.51
CA THR A 110 11.54 7.09 28.43
C THR A 110 12.76 6.88 27.52
N LEU A 111 13.47 7.96 27.17
CA LEU A 111 14.71 7.88 26.38
C LEU A 111 15.84 7.12 27.08
N ARG A 112 16.01 7.29 28.39
CA ARG A 112 16.99 6.51 29.17
C ARG A 112 16.64 5.03 29.17
N ARG A 113 15.36 4.69 29.34
CA ARG A 113 14.90 3.30 29.29
C ARG A 113 15.18 2.65 27.94
N ILE A 114 15.00 3.37 26.82
CA ILE A 114 15.42 2.89 25.49
C ILE A 114 16.93 2.67 25.44
N GLY A 115 17.72 3.55 26.05
CA GLY A 115 19.18 3.44 26.16
C GLY A 115 19.68 2.23 26.94
N GLU A 116 18.86 1.68 27.85
CA GLU A 116 19.18 0.50 28.67
C GLU A 116 18.84 -0.82 27.97
N LEU A 117 18.12 -0.77 26.85
CA LEU A 117 17.77 -1.96 26.05
C LEU A 117 19.00 -2.52 25.32
N ASP A 118 18.96 -3.81 25.02
CA ASP A 118 19.95 -4.42 24.13
C ASP A 118 19.72 -3.95 22.68
N GLY A 119 20.78 -3.95 21.87
CA GLY A 119 20.80 -3.31 20.54
C GLY A 119 19.54 -3.56 19.69
N PRO A 120 19.11 -4.82 19.46
CA PRO A 120 17.91 -5.09 18.66
C PRO A 120 16.62 -4.51 19.25
N ALA A 121 16.44 -4.55 20.58
CA ALA A 121 15.26 -4.00 21.22
C ALA A 121 15.31 -2.47 21.27
N GLN A 122 16.51 -1.88 21.41
CA GLN A 122 16.75 -0.45 21.30
C GLN A 122 16.35 0.06 19.90
N ASP A 123 16.82 -0.60 18.84
CA ASP A 123 16.52 -0.23 17.45
C ASP A 123 15.00 -0.33 17.16
N ALA A 124 14.36 -1.40 17.64
CA ALA A 124 12.91 -1.59 17.51
C ALA A 124 12.12 -0.50 18.27
N ALA A 125 12.52 -0.20 19.51
CA ALA A 125 11.90 0.84 20.32
C ALA A 125 12.03 2.21 19.65
N LEU A 126 13.20 2.53 19.09
CA LEU A 126 13.43 3.78 18.37
C LEU A 126 12.59 3.88 17.10
N ALA A 127 12.51 2.80 16.31
CA ALA A 127 11.67 2.75 15.11
C ALA A 127 10.18 2.94 15.46
N ILE A 128 9.67 2.25 16.48
CA ILE A 128 8.28 2.39 16.93
C ILE A 128 8.00 3.82 17.38
N THR A 129 8.89 4.40 18.17
CA THR A 129 8.76 5.75 18.71
C THR A 129 8.77 6.81 17.60
N ARG A 130 9.69 6.68 16.65
CA ARG A 130 9.72 7.55 15.46
C ARG A 130 8.45 7.38 14.63
N GLY A 131 8.01 6.15 14.42
CA GLY A 131 6.77 5.86 13.70
C GLY A 131 5.54 6.48 14.34
N GLY A 132 5.44 6.43 15.67
CA GLY A 132 4.36 7.08 16.42
C GLY A 132 4.38 8.59 16.23
N SER A 133 5.54 9.22 16.34
CA SER A 133 5.69 10.66 16.11
C SER A 133 5.30 11.08 14.68
N GLU A 134 5.74 10.34 13.67
CA GLU A 134 5.41 10.63 12.27
C GLU A 134 3.91 10.42 11.98
N ILE A 135 3.28 9.42 12.60
CA ILE A 135 1.82 9.25 12.58
C ILE A 135 1.12 10.44 13.26
N ALA A 136 1.66 10.92 14.39
CA ALA A 136 1.13 12.09 15.09
C ALA A 136 1.14 13.35 14.23
N ILE A 137 2.17 13.52 13.41
CA ILE A 137 2.32 14.62 12.45
C ILE A 137 1.39 14.43 11.24
N ALA A 138 1.28 13.20 10.72
CA ALA A 138 0.52 12.92 9.50
C ALA A 138 -1.01 12.95 9.71
N VAL A 139 -1.48 12.54 10.89
CA VAL A 139 -2.91 12.40 11.20
C VAL A 139 -3.26 13.30 12.39
N PRO A 140 -3.77 14.53 12.16
CA PRO A 140 -4.03 15.47 13.25
C PRO A 140 -5.14 15.02 14.22
N ASP A 141 -6.11 14.24 13.74
CA ASP A 141 -7.23 13.75 14.56
C ASP A 141 -6.80 12.65 15.54
N LEU A 142 -7.02 12.89 16.83
CA LEU A 142 -6.62 12.00 17.92
C LEU A 142 -7.33 10.64 17.85
N ALA A 143 -8.62 10.64 17.53
CA ALA A 143 -9.41 9.42 17.50
C ALA A 143 -8.98 8.51 16.33
N ALA A 144 -8.76 9.09 15.14
CA ALA A 144 -8.21 8.42 13.98
C ALA A 144 -6.83 7.83 14.25
N ARG A 145 -5.93 8.59 14.89
CA ARG A 145 -4.61 8.07 15.31
C ARG A 145 -4.74 6.88 16.23
N SER A 146 -5.56 7.00 17.25
CA SER A 146 -5.76 5.94 18.24
C SER A 146 -6.26 4.65 17.59
N ARG A 147 -7.24 4.75 16.70
CA ARG A 147 -7.74 3.60 15.92
C ARG A 147 -6.66 3.04 14.99
N MET A 148 -5.92 3.88 14.29
CA MET A 148 -4.88 3.46 13.38
C MET A 148 -3.73 2.75 14.10
N VAL A 149 -3.30 3.24 15.27
CA VAL A 149 -2.27 2.60 16.09
C VAL A 149 -2.78 1.31 16.72
N ALA A 150 -4.03 1.28 17.21
CA ALA A 150 -4.64 0.05 17.75
C ALA A 150 -4.78 -1.05 16.68
N ALA A 151 -5.24 -0.68 15.47
CA ALA A 151 -5.46 -1.61 14.38
C ALA A 151 -4.16 -2.00 13.65
N GLY A 152 -3.25 -1.05 13.48
CA GLY A 152 -1.97 -1.20 12.79
C GLY A 152 -0.89 -1.85 13.63
N GLY A 153 -0.99 -1.70 14.95
CA GLY A 153 0.00 -2.19 15.88
C GLY A 153 1.38 -1.59 15.62
N PRO A 154 2.41 -2.17 16.24
CA PRO A 154 3.79 -1.75 16.03
C PRO A 154 4.38 -2.20 14.70
N GLU A 155 3.73 -3.08 13.92
CA GLU A 155 4.14 -3.33 12.53
C GLU A 155 4.00 -2.06 11.70
N LEU A 156 2.88 -1.34 11.85
CA LEU A 156 2.70 -0.04 11.22
C LEU A 156 3.69 0.99 11.77
N LEU A 157 3.87 1.06 13.09
CA LEU A 157 4.80 2.01 13.71
C LEU A 157 6.24 1.77 13.24
N ALA A 158 6.71 0.52 13.25
CA ALA A 158 8.03 0.16 12.76
C ALA A 158 8.16 0.45 11.27
N ALA A 159 7.15 0.13 10.45
CA ALA A 159 7.17 0.41 9.01
C ALA A 159 7.28 1.89 8.68
N VAL A 160 6.59 2.75 9.44
CA VAL A 160 6.66 4.21 9.30
C VAL A 160 7.99 4.73 9.83
N GLY A 161 8.42 4.31 11.02
CA GLY A 161 9.61 4.83 11.67
C GLY A 161 10.94 4.38 11.08
N ALA A 162 10.96 3.27 10.34
CA ALA A 162 12.14 2.81 9.59
C ALA A 162 12.40 3.62 8.30
N ARG A 163 11.62 4.67 8.01
CA ARG A 163 11.74 5.48 6.80
C ARG A 163 12.25 6.88 7.11
N GLU A 164 12.90 7.50 6.12
CA GLU A 164 13.16 8.94 6.12
C GLU A 164 11.88 9.75 6.37
N ALA A 165 11.97 10.88 7.07
CA ALA A 165 10.80 11.62 7.57
C ALA A 165 9.77 11.97 6.48
N LYS A 166 10.22 12.39 5.29
CA LYS A 166 9.32 12.68 4.17
C LYS A 166 8.51 11.45 3.76
N THR A 167 9.19 10.34 3.54
CA THR A 167 8.58 9.07 3.15
C THR A 167 7.74 8.49 4.28
N ALA A 168 8.18 8.61 5.54
CA ALA A 168 7.43 8.17 6.72
C ALA A 168 6.05 8.83 6.79
N LYS A 169 5.98 10.15 6.58
CA LYS A 169 4.71 10.89 6.52
C LYS A 169 3.81 10.40 5.39
N GLU A 170 4.37 10.13 4.20
CA GLU A 170 3.62 9.57 3.08
C GLU A 170 3.07 8.18 3.41
N VAL A 171 3.88 7.29 3.99
CA VAL A 171 3.45 5.96 4.46
C VAL A 171 2.31 6.08 5.48
N ALA A 172 2.43 6.99 6.46
CA ALA A 172 1.40 7.20 7.47
C ALA A 172 0.08 7.70 6.87
N LEU A 173 0.14 8.59 5.86
CA LEU A 173 -1.05 9.07 5.15
C LEU A 173 -1.73 7.97 4.33
N GLU A 174 -0.96 7.11 3.65
CA GLU A 174 -1.53 5.98 2.90
C GLU A 174 -2.09 4.91 3.84
N ALA A 175 -1.44 4.63 4.97
CA ALA A 175 -1.98 3.78 6.03
C ALA A 175 -3.31 4.31 6.55
N TYR A 176 -3.41 5.62 6.78
CA TYR A 176 -4.65 6.25 7.21
C TYR A 176 -5.77 6.12 6.16
N ARG A 177 -5.45 6.28 4.87
CA ARG A 177 -6.41 6.05 3.77
C ARG A 177 -6.91 4.60 3.73
N VAL A 178 -6.01 3.64 3.92
CA VAL A 178 -6.37 2.21 4.03
C VAL A 178 -7.29 1.98 5.23
N GLN A 179 -6.96 2.55 6.39
CA GLN A 179 -7.79 2.45 7.59
C GLN A 179 -9.20 3.02 7.36
N GLN A 180 -9.31 4.22 6.76
CA GLN A 180 -10.61 4.81 6.43
C GLN A 180 -11.44 3.93 5.48
N ALA A 181 -10.80 3.29 4.50
CA ALA A 181 -11.49 2.40 3.59
C ALA A 181 -11.98 1.12 4.27
N ILE A 182 -11.20 0.58 5.22
CA ILE A 182 -11.59 -0.56 6.05
C ILE A 182 -12.79 -0.18 6.95
N GLU A 183 -12.71 0.95 7.65
CA GLU A 183 -13.80 1.46 8.51
C GLU A 183 -15.08 1.73 7.74
N ALA A 184 -14.96 2.20 6.50
CA ALA A 184 -16.10 2.41 5.61
C ALA A 184 -16.67 1.11 4.99
N GLY A 185 -16.13 -0.06 5.33
CA GLY A 185 -16.55 -1.35 4.77
C GLY A 185 -16.25 -1.52 3.27
N LYS A 186 -15.34 -0.70 2.72
CA LYS A 186 -14.99 -0.72 1.28
C LYS A 186 -13.91 -1.75 0.95
N VAL A 187 -13.18 -2.23 1.95
CA VAL A 187 -12.17 -3.30 1.80
C VAL A 187 -12.86 -4.62 2.12
N VAL A 188 -13.35 -5.30 1.08
CA VAL A 188 -14.02 -6.60 1.22
C VAL A 188 -12.97 -7.70 1.34
N SER A 189 -13.08 -8.53 2.38
CA SER A 189 -12.25 -9.73 2.49
C SER A 189 -12.73 -10.80 1.51
N THR A 190 -11.91 -11.13 0.52
CA THR A 190 -12.17 -12.23 -0.42
C THR A 190 -11.77 -13.59 0.15
N THR A 191 -10.92 -13.60 1.18
CA THR A 191 -10.33 -14.82 1.76
C THR A 191 -10.95 -15.22 3.10
N GLY A 192 -11.98 -14.51 3.55
CA GLY A 192 -12.58 -14.68 4.89
C GLY A 192 -11.73 -14.13 6.03
N LYS A 193 -10.47 -13.77 5.79
CA LYS A 193 -9.60 -13.09 6.75
C LYS A 193 -9.79 -11.58 6.65
N ALA A 194 -10.19 -10.93 7.75
CA ALA A 194 -10.30 -9.48 7.79
C ALA A 194 -8.93 -8.84 7.51
N VAL A 195 -8.86 -7.94 6.52
CA VAL A 195 -7.68 -7.13 6.24
C VAL A 195 -7.68 -5.93 7.17
N THR A 196 -6.50 -5.63 7.70
CA THR A 196 -6.26 -4.56 8.68
C THR A 196 -5.17 -3.63 8.16
N VAL A 197 -5.06 -2.42 8.71
CA VAL A 197 -3.94 -1.52 8.39
C VAL A 197 -2.58 -2.12 8.83
N ALA A 198 -2.56 -3.11 9.73
CA ALA A 198 -1.36 -3.88 10.05
C ALA A 198 -0.86 -4.69 8.84
N ASP A 199 -1.74 -5.16 7.95
CA ASP A 199 -1.31 -5.84 6.72
C ASP A 199 -0.56 -4.88 5.78
N PHE A 200 -0.98 -3.61 5.72
CA PHE A 200 -0.23 -2.56 5.02
C PHE A 200 1.12 -2.29 5.68
N GLY A 201 1.15 -2.15 7.00
CA GLY A 201 2.40 -2.03 7.77
C GLY A 201 3.36 -3.18 7.48
N ARG A 202 2.87 -4.43 7.49
CA ARG A 202 3.66 -5.63 7.13
C ARG A 202 4.16 -5.58 5.69
N ALA A 203 3.33 -5.18 4.72
CA ALA A 203 3.76 -5.06 3.32
C ALA A 203 4.88 -4.03 3.16
N VAL A 204 4.79 -2.88 3.82
CA VAL A 204 5.82 -1.83 3.79
C VAL A 204 7.09 -2.27 4.52
N ALA A 205 6.95 -2.86 5.71
CA ALA A 205 8.07 -3.38 6.48
C ALA A 205 8.81 -4.48 5.70
N ARG A 206 8.07 -5.37 5.02
CA ARG A 206 8.62 -6.53 4.29
C ARG A 206 9.32 -6.16 2.99
N HIS A 207 8.75 -5.23 2.24
CA HIS A 207 9.17 -4.97 0.86
C HIS A 207 9.77 -3.59 0.64
N GLY A 208 9.92 -2.78 1.68
CA GLY A 208 10.74 -1.60 1.53
C GLY A 208 10.07 -0.51 0.70
N ASP A 209 10.93 0.20 -0.02
CA ASP A 209 10.53 1.20 -1.01
C ASP A 209 9.83 0.58 -2.22
N ALA A 210 9.93 -0.73 -2.44
CA ALA A 210 9.22 -1.40 -3.53
C ALA A 210 7.69 -1.30 -3.32
N THR A 211 7.21 -1.48 -2.09
CA THR A 211 5.78 -1.27 -1.75
C THR A 211 5.36 0.16 -1.98
N ILE A 212 6.18 1.14 -1.57
CA ILE A 212 5.84 2.56 -1.73
C ILE A 212 5.79 2.96 -3.20
N ARG A 213 6.80 2.56 -3.98
CA ARG A 213 6.79 2.77 -5.44
C ARG A 213 5.60 2.12 -6.10
N PHE A 214 5.25 0.90 -5.71
CA PHE A 214 4.08 0.21 -6.22
C PHE A 214 2.80 1.00 -5.88
N TRP A 215 2.68 1.48 -4.64
CA TRP A 215 1.52 2.25 -4.18
C TRP A 215 1.36 3.55 -4.97
N ASP A 216 2.43 4.33 -5.10
CA ASP A 216 2.40 5.61 -5.79
C ASP A 216 2.17 5.45 -7.30
N THR A 217 2.68 4.37 -7.90
CA THR A 217 2.57 4.14 -9.34
C THR A 217 1.22 3.54 -9.73
N TYR A 218 0.74 2.52 -9.00
CA TYR A 218 -0.39 1.71 -9.44
C TYR A 218 -1.65 1.91 -8.59
N VAL A 219 -1.51 2.09 -7.27
CA VAL A 219 -2.67 2.06 -6.35
C VAL A 219 -3.27 3.45 -6.18
N LYS A 220 -2.45 4.43 -5.77
CA LYS A 220 -2.88 5.79 -5.47
C LYS A 220 -3.54 6.51 -6.65
N PRO A 221 -3.03 6.46 -7.89
CA PRO A 221 -3.70 7.07 -9.05
C PRO A 221 -5.04 6.41 -9.40
N HIS A 222 -5.26 5.18 -8.93
CA HIS A 222 -6.40 4.35 -9.27
C HIS A 222 -7.16 3.86 -8.04
N TRP A 223 -7.06 4.61 -6.94
CA TRP A 223 -7.55 4.20 -5.61
C TRP A 223 -8.99 3.69 -5.63
N GLY A 224 -9.90 4.43 -6.27
CA GLY A 224 -11.31 4.04 -6.36
C GLY A 224 -11.54 2.72 -7.11
N LYS A 225 -10.72 2.44 -8.14
CA LYS A 225 -10.81 1.20 -8.91
C LYS A 225 -10.24 0.01 -8.12
N TRP A 226 -9.10 0.24 -7.47
CA TRP A 226 -8.46 -0.73 -6.59
C TRP A 226 -9.33 -1.12 -5.40
N LEU A 227 -10.07 -0.16 -4.84
CA LEU A 227 -11.09 -0.42 -3.82
C LEU A 227 -12.27 -1.19 -4.38
N ALA A 228 -12.88 -0.71 -5.47
CA ALA A 228 -14.13 -1.28 -6.00
C ALA A 228 -13.98 -2.76 -6.42
N GLY A 229 -12.83 -3.16 -6.96
CA GLY A 229 -12.58 -4.55 -7.33
C GLY A 229 -11.98 -5.43 -6.23
N GLY A 230 -11.79 -4.92 -5.00
CA GLY A 230 -11.15 -5.69 -3.92
C GLY A 230 -9.65 -5.95 -4.12
N ALA A 231 -9.00 -5.26 -5.07
CA ALA A 231 -7.59 -5.44 -5.37
C ALA A 231 -6.68 -5.01 -4.23
N ILE A 232 -7.08 -4.03 -3.41
CA ILE A 232 -6.32 -3.65 -2.20
C ILE A 232 -6.26 -4.81 -1.22
N THR A 233 -7.38 -5.50 -0.99
CA THR A 233 -7.42 -6.69 -0.13
C THR A 233 -6.47 -7.76 -0.64
N ALA A 234 -6.58 -8.11 -1.93
CA ALA A 234 -5.76 -9.13 -2.55
C ALA A 234 -4.26 -8.80 -2.45
N TYR A 235 -3.90 -7.54 -2.73
CA TYR A 235 -2.52 -7.07 -2.56
C TYR A 235 -2.04 -7.16 -1.13
N LEU A 236 -2.82 -6.69 -0.15
CA LEU A 236 -2.38 -6.67 1.26
C LEU A 236 -2.20 -8.08 1.82
N VAL A 237 -2.94 -9.06 1.29
CA VAL A 237 -2.78 -10.48 1.64
C VAL A 237 -1.53 -11.09 1.02
N ASP A 238 -1.25 -10.79 -0.25
CA ASP A 238 -0.09 -11.32 -0.97
C ASP A 238 0.60 -10.27 -1.88
N PRO A 239 1.38 -9.34 -1.30
CA PRO A 239 2.03 -8.28 -2.07
C PRO A 239 2.97 -8.82 -3.16
N GLN A 240 3.59 -9.98 -2.94
CA GLN A 240 4.59 -10.56 -3.84
C GLN A 240 3.99 -11.08 -5.14
N SER A 241 2.72 -11.50 -5.10
CA SER A 241 2.00 -11.83 -6.34
C SER A 241 1.76 -10.59 -7.20
N PHE A 242 1.69 -9.40 -6.61
CA PHE A 242 1.40 -8.15 -7.33
C PHE A 242 2.65 -7.37 -7.73
N GLN A 243 3.67 -7.32 -6.86
CA GLN A 243 4.86 -6.51 -7.09
C GLN A 243 6.15 -7.34 -7.13
N ASP A 244 7.07 -6.95 -8.02
CA ASP A 244 8.44 -7.49 -8.02
C ASP A 244 9.33 -6.80 -6.96
N ALA A 245 10.61 -7.18 -6.90
CA ALA A 245 11.58 -6.59 -5.97
C ALA A 245 11.84 -5.09 -6.22
N ALA A 246 11.54 -4.57 -7.41
CA ALA A 246 11.67 -3.15 -7.74
C ALA A 246 10.40 -2.35 -7.43
N GLY A 247 9.26 -3.02 -7.23
CA GLY A 247 7.95 -2.40 -7.02
C GLY A 247 7.15 -2.26 -8.31
N ASN A 248 7.51 -2.98 -9.38
CA ASN A 248 6.74 -3.01 -10.62
C ASN A 248 5.63 -4.07 -10.54
N LEU A 249 4.55 -3.84 -11.28
CA LEU A 249 3.45 -4.80 -11.40
C LEU A 249 3.92 -6.07 -12.11
N THR A 250 3.77 -7.23 -11.45
CA THR A 250 4.09 -8.53 -12.07
C THR A 250 2.98 -8.98 -13.03
N GLU A 251 3.29 -9.93 -13.91
CA GLU A 251 2.29 -10.54 -14.80
C GLU A 251 1.23 -11.35 -14.03
N ALA A 252 1.58 -11.92 -12.87
CA ALA A 252 0.61 -12.60 -12.01
C ALA A 252 -0.35 -11.57 -11.40
N GLY A 253 0.19 -10.46 -10.87
CA GLY A 253 -0.57 -9.34 -10.33
C GLY A 253 -1.50 -8.72 -11.35
N PHE A 254 -1.01 -8.51 -12.57
CA PHE A 254 -1.82 -8.01 -13.68
C PHE A 254 -3.00 -8.94 -13.99
N ARG A 255 -2.78 -10.25 -14.09
CA ARG A 255 -3.87 -11.23 -14.30
C ARG A 255 -4.88 -11.22 -13.15
N SER A 256 -4.41 -11.13 -11.90
CA SER A 256 -5.30 -10.98 -10.74
C SER A 256 -6.11 -9.69 -10.81
N LEU A 257 -5.50 -8.56 -11.21
CA LEU A 257 -6.23 -7.31 -11.45
C LEU A 257 -7.27 -7.47 -12.54
N THR A 258 -6.95 -8.11 -13.66
CA THR A 258 -7.91 -8.35 -14.75
C THR A 258 -9.16 -9.07 -14.25
N VAL A 259 -9.00 -10.09 -13.40
CA VAL A 259 -10.12 -10.80 -12.77
C VAL A 259 -10.89 -9.90 -11.79
N LEU A 260 -10.19 -9.09 -10.99
CA LEU A 260 -10.78 -8.32 -9.90
C LEU A 260 -11.44 -7.01 -10.34
N VAL A 261 -10.83 -6.27 -11.27
CA VAL A 261 -11.25 -4.93 -11.69
C VAL A 261 -11.69 -4.86 -13.17
N GLY A 262 -11.58 -5.97 -13.89
CA GLY A 262 -11.88 -6.07 -15.32
C GLY A 262 -10.75 -5.61 -16.23
N ASP A 263 -10.72 -6.17 -17.45
CA ASP A 263 -9.67 -5.99 -18.46
C ASP A 263 -9.33 -4.53 -18.74
N VAL A 264 -10.35 -3.70 -18.99
CA VAL A 264 -10.18 -2.27 -19.32
C VAL A 264 -9.46 -1.53 -18.18
N THR A 265 -9.80 -1.85 -16.94
CA THR A 265 -9.24 -1.21 -15.77
C THR A 265 -7.82 -1.69 -15.49
N ALA A 266 -7.60 -3.00 -15.53
CA ALA A 266 -6.29 -3.58 -15.29
C ALA A 266 -5.26 -3.03 -16.29
N ALA A 267 -5.66 -2.96 -17.55
CA ALA A 267 -4.80 -2.49 -18.63
C ALA A 267 -4.48 -0.97 -18.50
N ALA A 268 -5.45 -0.15 -18.05
CA ALA A 268 -5.18 1.25 -17.69
C ALA A 268 -4.18 1.38 -16.52
N ILE A 269 -4.26 0.50 -15.50
CA ILE A 269 -3.32 0.48 -14.38
C ILE A 269 -1.90 0.14 -14.86
N ARG A 270 -1.76 -0.85 -15.76
CA ARG A 270 -0.46 -1.26 -16.31
C ARG A 270 0.19 -0.16 -17.14
N GLY A 271 -0.59 0.58 -17.93
CA GLY A 271 -0.06 1.61 -18.83
C GLY A 271 0.59 2.80 -18.14
N VAL A 272 0.17 3.13 -16.91
CA VAL A 272 0.79 4.20 -16.11
C VAL A 272 2.18 3.79 -15.64
N GLY A 273 2.37 2.54 -15.22
CA GLY A 273 3.65 2.08 -14.66
C GLY A 273 4.74 1.78 -15.69
N GLN A 274 4.36 1.47 -16.94
CA GLN A 274 5.34 1.23 -18.01
C GLN A 274 5.72 2.50 -18.79
N GLY A 275 5.10 3.65 -18.46
CA GLY A 275 5.45 4.94 -19.06
C GLY A 275 5.40 4.94 -20.59
N GLY A 276 4.26 4.62 -21.21
CA GLY A 276 4.24 4.60 -22.67
C GLY A 276 2.88 4.32 -23.33
N GLY A 277 2.65 5.00 -24.45
CA GLY A 277 1.50 4.80 -25.35
C GLY A 277 1.35 3.39 -25.92
N ASP A 278 2.35 2.52 -25.76
CA ASP A 278 2.30 1.12 -26.22
C ASP A 278 1.34 0.26 -25.38
N ALA A 279 1.23 0.54 -24.08
CA ALA A 279 0.27 -0.13 -23.24
C ALA A 279 -1.16 0.23 -23.66
N ALA A 280 -1.42 1.51 -23.99
CA ALA A 280 -2.73 1.95 -24.48
C ALA A 280 -3.14 1.26 -25.79
N HIS A 281 -2.19 0.98 -26.69
CA HIS A 281 -2.45 0.19 -27.89
C HIS A 281 -2.73 -1.28 -27.60
N SER A 282 -2.01 -1.90 -26.66
CA SER A 282 -2.30 -3.28 -26.25
C SER A 282 -3.68 -3.41 -25.57
N VAL A 283 -4.08 -2.40 -24.78
CA VAL A 283 -5.41 -2.31 -24.16
C VAL A 283 -6.48 -2.19 -25.23
N TRP A 284 -6.29 -1.27 -26.19
CA TRP A 284 -7.25 -1.06 -27.28
C TRP A 284 -7.38 -2.32 -28.12
N ASN A 285 -6.28 -2.99 -28.46
CA ASN A 285 -6.30 -4.21 -29.26
C ASN A 285 -6.94 -5.38 -28.49
N ALA A 286 -6.69 -5.54 -27.19
CA ALA A 286 -7.35 -6.57 -26.39
C ALA A 286 -8.85 -6.31 -26.21
N ILE A 287 -9.26 -5.04 -26.02
CA ILE A 287 -10.68 -4.67 -25.99
C ILE A 287 -11.31 -4.91 -27.36
N PHE A 288 -10.65 -4.52 -28.44
CA PHE A 288 -11.12 -4.76 -29.81
C PHE A 288 -11.24 -6.27 -30.07
N ASP A 289 -10.24 -7.07 -29.76
CA ASP A 289 -10.30 -8.51 -30.00
C ASP A 289 -11.42 -9.15 -29.19
N THR A 290 -11.54 -8.85 -27.88
CA THR A 290 -12.60 -9.42 -27.04
C THR A 290 -14.00 -8.97 -27.48
N PHE A 291 -14.19 -7.71 -27.89
CA PHE A 291 -15.50 -7.21 -28.34
C PHE A 291 -15.88 -7.65 -29.76
N PHE A 292 -14.91 -7.82 -30.66
CA PHE A 292 -15.17 -8.04 -32.09
C PHE A 292 -14.93 -9.48 -32.56
N THR A 293 -14.23 -10.33 -31.80
CA THR A 293 -13.98 -11.74 -32.20
C THR A 293 -14.84 -12.78 -31.47
N GLY A 294 -15.58 -12.41 -30.42
CA GLY A 294 -16.45 -13.33 -29.67
C GLY A 294 -17.73 -13.77 -30.41
N PRO A 295 -18.35 -14.90 -30.03
CA PRO A 295 -19.59 -15.42 -30.65
C PRO A 295 -20.77 -14.45 -30.57
N ASN A 296 -20.75 -13.51 -29.62
CA ASN A 296 -21.76 -12.46 -29.44
C ASN A 296 -21.43 -11.13 -30.14
N ARG A 297 -20.48 -11.13 -31.08
CA ARG A 297 -20.02 -9.98 -31.90
C ARG A 297 -21.12 -9.03 -32.38
N PHE A 298 -22.29 -9.57 -32.73
CA PHE A 298 -23.41 -8.75 -33.20
C PHE A 298 -23.95 -7.82 -32.10
N TYR A 299 -24.13 -8.33 -30.88
CA TYR A 299 -24.67 -7.57 -29.75
C TYR A 299 -23.68 -6.52 -29.23
N SER A 300 -22.39 -6.82 -29.23
CA SER A 300 -21.35 -5.86 -28.86
C SER A 300 -21.26 -4.71 -29.87
N ILE A 301 -21.31 -4.98 -31.17
CA ILE A 301 -21.33 -3.94 -32.21
C ILE A 301 -22.56 -3.04 -32.07
N VAL A 302 -23.75 -3.63 -31.88
CA VAL A 302 -24.99 -2.87 -31.68
C VAL A 302 -24.91 -2.02 -30.41
N GLY A 303 -24.38 -2.55 -29.31
CA GLY A 303 -24.20 -1.83 -28.05
C GLY A 303 -23.23 -0.64 -28.17
N VAL A 304 -22.09 -0.83 -28.84
CA VAL A 304 -21.11 0.24 -29.09
C VAL A 304 -21.70 1.32 -30.01
N LEU A 305 -22.45 0.93 -31.05
CA LEU A 305 -23.19 1.88 -31.89
C LEU A 305 -24.22 2.66 -31.10
N PHE A 306 -24.94 2.02 -30.17
CA PHE A 306 -25.92 2.70 -29.31
C PHE A 306 -25.25 3.71 -28.36
N ILE A 307 -24.15 3.32 -27.72
CA ILE A 307 -23.38 4.21 -26.84
C ILE A 307 -22.77 5.35 -27.64
N GLY A 308 -22.17 5.05 -28.80
CA GLY A 308 -21.62 6.04 -29.71
C GLY A 308 -22.69 7.03 -30.18
N MET A 309 -23.86 6.54 -30.57
CA MET A 309 -25.00 7.38 -30.96
C MET A 309 -25.50 8.24 -29.80
N ALA A 310 -25.59 7.68 -28.58
CA ALA A 310 -25.94 8.44 -27.39
C ALA A 310 -24.91 9.55 -27.06
N LEU A 311 -23.62 9.25 -27.21
CA LEU A 311 -22.52 10.21 -27.00
C LEU A 311 -22.54 11.32 -28.07
N ILE A 312 -22.76 10.94 -29.33
CA ILE A 312 -22.91 11.84 -30.48
C ILE A 312 -24.10 12.80 -30.25
N LEU A 313 -25.22 12.30 -29.76
CA LEU A 313 -26.42 13.09 -29.45
C LEU A 313 -26.21 14.04 -28.26
N ARG A 314 -25.27 13.74 -27.36
CA ARG A 314 -24.94 14.61 -26.21
C ARG A 314 -24.19 15.88 -26.62
N PHE A 315 -23.47 15.89 -27.74
CA PHE A 315 -22.78 17.08 -28.23
C PHE A 315 -23.67 17.93 -29.13
N ARG A 316 -24.01 19.14 -28.67
CA ARG A 316 -24.96 20.05 -29.33
C ARG A 316 -24.61 20.37 -30.79
N ARG A 317 -23.31 20.49 -31.12
CA ARG A 317 -22.83 20.71 -32.49
C ARG A 317 -23.01 19.48 -33.38
N VAL A 318 -22.70 18.29 -32.88
CA VAL A 318 -22.83 17.06 -33.66
C VAL A 318 -24.30 16.71 -33.86
N ARG A 319 -25.14 16.89 -32.84
CA ARG A 319 -26.61 16.77 -32.96
C ARG A 319 -27.19 17.64 -34.06
N HIS A 320 -26.70 18.89 -34.21
CA HIS A 320 -27.17 19.80 -35.26
C HIS A 320 -26.85 19.27 -36.67
N TRP A 321 -25.66 18.72 -36.88
CA TRP A 321 -25.25 18.17 -38.17
C TRP A 321 -25.86 16.80 -38.46
N ALA A 322 -25.91 15.91 -37.46
CA ALA A 322 -26.52 14.59 -37.58
C ALA A 322 -28.04 14.66 -37.83
N GLY A 323 -28.72 15.64 -37.25
CA GLY A 323 -30.16 15.88 -37.49
C GLY A 323 -30.46 16.56 -38.83
N ARG A 324 -29.46 17.20 -39.47
CA ARG A 324 -29.66 17.95 -40.72
C ARG A 324 -30.30 17.14 -41.85
N PRO A 325 -29.89 15.90 -42.17
CA PRO A 325 -30.54 15.08 -43.20
C PRO A 325 -31.93 14.57 -42.81
N PHE A 326 -32.32 14.61 -41.53
CA PHE A 326 -33.63 14.16 -41.05
C PHE A 326 -34.61 15.30 -40.80
N ARG A 327 -34.24 16.55 -41.07
CA ARG A 327 -35.10 17.72 -40.87
C ARG A 327 -36.41 17.70 -41.67
N TRP A 328 -36.48 16.89 -42.73
CA TRP A 328 -37.72 16.71 -43.50
C TRP A 328 -38.78 15.91 -42.73
N LEU A 329 -38.38 15.05 -41.77
CA LEU A 329 -39.31 14.32 -40.89
C LEU A 329 -39.96 15.22 -39.83
N ASP A 330 -39.28 16.31 -39.46
CA ASP A 330 -39.80 17.31 -38.50
C ASP A 330 -40.67 18.39 -39.15
N GLN A 331 -40.85 18.36 -40.48
CA GLN A 331 -41.79 19.25 -41.15
C GLN A 331 -43.20 18.69 -40.94
N ALA A 332 -43.90 19.22 -39.93
CA ALA A 332 -45.33 18.98 -39.76
C ALA A 332 -46.05 19.35 -41.07
N PRO A 333 -47.03 18.55 -41.52
CA PRO A 333 -47.83 18.87 -42.70
C PRO A 333 -48.37 20.30 -42.54
N SER A 334 -48.13 21.17 -43.53
CA SER A 334 -48.62 22.54 -43.43
C SER A 334 -50.15 22.53 -43.46
N ASP A 335 -50.78 23.20 -42.50
CA ASP A 335 -52.24 23.37 -42.39
C ASP A 335 -52.90 23.92 -43.67
N THR A 336 -52.09 24.46 -44.60
CA THR A 336 -52.50 24.87 -45.94
C THR A 336 -53.13 23.73 -46.76
N ASP A 337 -52.79 22.46 -46.50
CA ASP A 337 -53.38 21.31 -47.19
C ASP A 337 -54.72 20.86 -46.58
N LEU A 338 -55.13 21.40 -45.43
CA LEU A 338 -56.36 20.98 -44.71
C LEU A 338 -57.55 21.94 -44.89
N ASN A 339 -57.35 23.12 -45.46
CA ASN A 339 -58.44 24.05 -45.78
C ASN A 339 -58.45 24.37 -47.28
N PRO A 340 -59.18 23.61 -48.11
CA PRO A 340 -59.41 24.01 -49.49
C PRO A 340 -60.10 25.39 -49.51
N PRO A 341 -59.75 26.27 -50.46
CA PRO A 341 -60.36 27.58 -50.56
C PRO A 341 -61.87 27.41 -50.70
N LYS A 342 -62.63 28.05 -49.81
CA LYS A 342 -64.09 28.13 -49.95
C LYS A 342 -64.41 28.90 -51.24
N PRO A 343 -65.35 28.40 -52.05
CA PRO A 343 -65.73 29.00 -53.33
C PRO A 343 -66.33 30.40 -53.18
#